data_AF-A0A5T1LPP8-F1
#
_entry.id   AF-A0A5T1LPP8-F1
#
_cell.length_a   1.000
_cell.length_b   1.000
_cell.length_c   1.000
_cell.angle_alpha   90.00
_cell.angle_beta   90.00
_cell.angle_gamma   90.00
#
_symmetry.space_group_name_H-M   'P 1'
#
loop_
_entity.id
_entity.type
_entity.pdbx_description
1 polymer ?
#
loop_
_entity_poly.entity_id
_entity_poly.type
_entity_poly.pdbx_seq_one_letter_code
_entity_poly.pdbx_strand_id
1 'polypeptide(L)'
;LKKYASKATIFCADSSYPILAKHGIKPDYVCMLERTEITAEFFNHDFGEFDKDIVFICAGVVHPKAIEYLKGRNLVITQKVLAFPYYINLKDFSYAAVEFSVAHMSYFLSVLLNHKNIIFIGQDLAYAENGNSHPDDYQNSANYESQMYKHILTEAYGGKKEIKTHEVWIFFKQILEAMIIKYHITTYNCTEGGARIEGTIEKPFLW
;
A
#
# COMPACT_ATOMS: atom_id res chain seq x y z
N LEU A 1 10.72 1.41 11.77
CA LEU A 1 11.08 1.62 10.35
C LEU A 1 12.30 2.53 10.15
N LYS A 2 12.32 3.77 10.68
CA LYS A 2 13.42 4.76 10.48
C LYS A 2 14.86 4.22 10.59
N LYS A 3 15.13 3.39 11.61
CA LYS A 3 16.45 2.78 11.86
C LYS A 3 16.91 1.81 10.75
N TYR A 4 15.98 1.28 9.96
CA TYR A 4 16.22 0.22 8.97
C TYR A 4 16.03 0.68 7.53
N ALA A 5 15.68 1.96 7.31
CA ALA A 5 15.39 2.48 5.98
C ALA A 5 16.56 2.33 4.99
N SER A 6 17.82 2.34 5.47
CA SER A 6 19.00 2.12 4.62
C SER A 6 19.27 0.65 4.27
N LYS A 7 18.50 -0.30 4.82
CA LYS A 7 18.70 -1.74 4.65
C LYS A 7 17.61 -2.43 3.84
N ALA A 8 16.56 -1.70 3.48
CA ALA A 8 15.41 -2.23 2.75
C ALA A 8 14.86 -1.16 1.81
N THR A 9 14.33 -1.59 0.68
CA THR A 9 13.54 -0.73 -0.19
C THR A 9 12.16 -0.54 0.43
N ILE A 10 11.73 0.71 0.59
CA ILE A 10 10.44 1.07 1.19
C ILE A 10 9.46 1.47 0.08
N PHE A 11 8.44 0.64 -0.08
CA PHE A 11 7.22 0.99 -0.81
C PHE A 11 6.21 1.58 0.16
N CYS A 12 5.67 2.74 -0.18
CA CYS A 12 4.70 3.48 0.62
C CYS A 12 3.41 3.64 -0.16
N ALA A 13 2.27 3.38 0.49
CA ALA A 13 1.00 3.81 -0.06
C ALA A 13 0.87 5.33 -0.03
N ASP A 14 0.18 5.91 -1.01
CA ASP A 14 -0.20 7.32 -1.07
C ASP A 14 -0.73 7.86 0.27
N SER A 15 -1.64 7.16 0.94
CA SER A 15 -2.20 7.55 2.25
C SER A 15 -1.18 7.56 3.39
N SER A 16 -0.13 6.74 3.28
CA SER A 16 0.94 6.63 4.27
C SER A 16 2.07 7.63 4.05
N TYR A 17 2.13 8.28 2.88
CA TYR A 17 3.21 9.19 2.53
C TYR A 17 3.30 10.40 3.48
N PRO A 18 2.20 11.13 3.79
CA PRO A 18 2.24 12.22 4.78
C PRO A 18 2.65 11.73 6.18
N ILE A 19 2.25 10.53 6.57
CA ILE A 19 2.59 9.92 7.86
C ILE A 19 4.10 9.63 7.93
N LEU A 20 4.65 9.01 6.88
CA LEU A 20 6.09 8.72 6.81
C LEU A 20 6.92 10.02 6.79
N ALA A 21 6.48 11.05 6.07
CA ALA A 21 7.11 12.37 6.07
C ALA A 21 7.13 13.00 7.47
N LYS A 22 5.99 12.98 8.19
CA LYS A 22 5.89 13.46 9.57
C LYS A 22 6.90 12.80 10.51
N HIS A 23 7.19 11.51 10.32
CA HIS A 23 8.17 10.77 11.13
C HIS A 23 9.61 10.81 10.58
N GLY A 24 9.83 11.47 9.45
CA GLY A 24 11.12 11.56 8.77
C GLY A 24 11.62 10.17 8.34
N ILE A 25 10.72 9.36 7.78
CA ILE A 25 11.03 8.05 7.18
C ILE A 25 10.88 8.22 5.68
N LYS A 26 11.99 8.37 4.96
CA LYS A 26 11.93 8.56 3.50
C LYS A 26 11.64 7.21 2.81
N PRO A 27 10.53 7.07 2.06
CA PRO A 27 10.32 5.89 1.22
C PRO A 27 11.16 5.98 -0.07
N ASP A 28 11.39 4.84 -0.73
CA ASP A 28 11.99 4.81 -2.06
C ASP A 28 10.93 4.97 -3.15
N TYR A 29 9.76 4.36 -2.93
CA TYR A 29 8.62 4.40 -3.83
C TYR A 29 7.36 4.84 -3.10
N VAL A 30 6.60 5.75 -3.71
CA VAL A 30 5.24 6.10 -3.27
C VAL A 30 4.26 5.72 -4.37
N CYS A 31 3.31 4.84 -4.07
CA CYS A 31 2.40 4.28 -5.06
C CYS A 31 0.97 4.83 -4.91
N MET A 32 0.31 5.14 -6.02
CA MET A 32 -1.08 5.60 -6.06
C MET A 32 -1.88 4.86 -7.13
N LEU A 33 -3.05 4.34 -6.76
CA LEU A 33 -3.98 3.65 -7.66
C LEU A 33 -5.30 4.41 -7.86
N GLU A 34 -5.70 5.19 -6.85
CA GLU A 34 -7.05 5.74 -6.75
C GLU A 34 -7.29 6.99 -7.59
N ARG A 35 -8.55 7.18 -7.98
CA ARG A 35 -8.95 8.23 -8.95
C ARG A 35 -9.77 9.36 -8.35
N THR A 36 -9.87 9.39 -7.02
CA THR A 36 -10.69 10.37 -6.29
C THR A 36 -9.87 11.60 -5.96
N GLU A 37 -10.54 12.74 -5.84
CA GLU A 37 -9.89 13.97 -5.41
C GLU A 37 -9.28 13.84 -4.00
N ILE A 38 -10.00 13.20 -3.07
CA ILE A 38 -9.54 13.02 -1.68
C ILE A 38 -8.21 12.26 -1.56
N THR A 39 -7.94 11.30 -2.46
CA THR A 39 -6.66 10.59 -2.48
C THR A 39 -5.55 11.40 -3.12
N ALA A 40 -5.85 12.29 -4.06
CA ALA A 40 -4.86 13.21 -4.61
C ALA A 40 -4.35 14.23 -3.57
N GLU A 41 -5.17 14.59 -2.58
CA GLU A 41 -4.79 15.51 -1.51
C GLU A 41 -3.68 14.96 -0.61
N PHE A 42 -3.33 13.65 -0.68
CA PHE A 42 -2.13 13.12 -0.01
C PHE A 42 -0.84 13.66 -0.62
N PHE A 43 -0.87 14.18 -1.85
CA PHE A 43 0.27 14.82 -2.50
C PHE A 43 0.25 16.34 -2.44
N ASN A 44 -0.81 16.94 -1.90
CA ASN A 44 -0.94 18.38 -1.70
C ASN A 44 -0.12 18.87 -0.49
N HIS A 45 1.15 18.49 -0.46
CA HIS A 45 2.12 18.84 0.56
C HIS A 45 3.45 19.17 -0.12
N ASP A 46 4.11 20.21 0.36
CA ASP A 46 5.49 20.52 -0.01
C ASP A 46 6.42 20.07 1.12
N PHE A 47 7.08 18.92 0.92
CA PHE A 47 8.08 18.41 1.87
C PHE A 47 9.52 18.75 1.44
N GLY A 48 9.70 19.56 0.39
CA GLY A 48 11.01 20.02 -0.08
C GLY A 48 12.02 18.89 -0.32
N GLU A 49 13.20 18.99 0.31
CA GLU A 49 14.30 18.03 0.17
C GLU A 49 13.95 16.60 0.63
N PHE A 50 12.87 16.41 1.40
CA PHE A 50 12.42 15.07 1.77
C PHE A 50 12.06 14.24 0.53
N ASP A 51 11.48 14.87 -0.49
CA ASP A 51 11.02 14.21 -1.71
C ASP A 51 12.15 13.83 -2.67
N LYS A 52 13.37 14.27 -2.35
CA LYS A 52 14.53 13.99 -3.19
C LYS A 52 14.77 12.49 -3.29
N ASP A 53 14.87 12.03 -4.53
CA ASP A 53 15.07 10.64 -4.94
C ASP A 53 13.88 9.70 -4.70
N ILE A 54 12.75 10.19 -4.15
CA ILE A 54 11.51 9.38 -4.06
C ILE A 54 10.93 9.22 -5.46
N VAL A 55 10.65 7.98 -5.87
CA VAL A 55 9.92 7.70 -7.12
C VAL A 55 8.43 7.60 -6.82
N PHE A 56 7.65 8.54 -7.33
CA PHE A 56 6.19 8.48 -7.26
C PHE A 56 5.65 7.68 -8.43
N ILE A 57 4.99 6.55 -8.17
CA ILE A 57 4.43 5.66 -9.19
C ILE A 57 2.91 5.73 -9.14
N CYS A 58 2.31 6.40 -10.12
CA CYS A 58 0.87 6.59 -10.20
C CYS A 58 0.27 5.76 -11.35
N ALA A 59 -0.90 5.18 -11.13
CA ALA A 59 -1.69 4.62 -12.21
C ALA A 59 -2.11 5.72 -13.20
N GLY A 60 -2.20 5.42 -14.49
CA GLY A 60 -2.61 6.38 -15.53
C GLY A 60 -4.07 6.84 -15.44
N VAL A 61 -4.80 6.42 -14.40
CA VAL A 61 -6.20 6.78 -14.12
C VAL A 61 -6.37 7.58 -12.84
N VAL A 62 -5.27 7.97 -12.18
CA VAL A 62 -5.35 8.80 -10.96
C VAL A 62 -5.99 10.16 -11.24
N HIS A 63 -6.47 10.81 -10.19
CA HIS A 63 -7.10 12.12 -10.31
C HIS A 63 -6.10 13.17 -10.85
N PRO A 64 -6.49 14.10 -11.75
CA PRO A 64 -5.56 15.06 -12.36
C PRO A 64 -4.76 15.90 -11.37
N LYS A 65 -5.35 16.26 -10.22
CA LYS A 65 -4.65 16.98 -9.14
C LYS A 65 -3.39 16.25 -8.65
N ALA A 66 -3.39 14.91 -8.59
CA ALA A 66 -2.21 14.17 -8.17
C ALA A 66 -1.04 14.43 -9.14
N ILE A 67 -1.32 14.50 -10.44
CA ILE A 67 -0.33 14.82 -11.46
C ILE A 67 0.15 16.28 -11.34
N GLU A 68 -0.77 17.20 -11.03
CA GLU A 68 -0.45 18.61 -10.77
C GLU A 68 0.49 18.76 -9.57
N TYR A 69 0.15 18.15 -8.42
CA TYR A 69 0.93 18.25 -7.19
C TYR A 69 2.30 17.58 -7.28
N LEU A 70 2.41 16.50 -8.05
CA LEU A 70 3.68 15.79 -8.28
C LEU A 70 4.50 16.36 -9.44
N LYS A 71 4.02 17.43 -10.10
CA LYS A 71 4.75 18.07 -11.20
C LYS A 71 6.12 18.56 -10.73
N GLY A 72 7.17 18.15 -11.43
CA GLY A 72 8.56 18.48 -11.08
C GLY A 72 9.21 17.52 -10.09
N ARG A 73 8.46 16.55 -9.54
CA ARG A 73 9.00 15.42 -8.77
C ARG A 73 9.34 14.25 -9.70
N ASN A 74 10.00 13.23 -9.17
CA ASN A 74 10.33 12.02 -9.93
C ASN A 74 9.08 11.12 -10.10
N LEU A 75 8.20 11.52 -11.02
CA LEU A 75 6.91 10.90 -11.29
C LEU A 75 6.99 9.90 -12.45
N VAL A 76 6.57 8.67 -12.18
CA VAL A 76 6.31 7.62 -13.17
C VAL A 76 4.80 7.41 -13.26
N ILE A 77 4.25 7.55 -14.46
CA ILE A 77 2.87 7.18 -14.75
C ILE A 77 2.89 5.82 -15.42
N THR A 78 2.35 4.80 -14.75
CA THR A 78 2.21 3.45 -15.31
C THR A 78 0.78 3.21 -15.78
N GLN A 79 0.61 2.42 -16.83
CA GLN A 79 -0.71 2.13 -17.37
C GLN A 79 -1.47 1.17 -16.43
N LYS A 80 -2.78 1.41 -16.29
CA LYS A 80 -3.69 0.43 -15.71
C LYS A 80 -4.06 -0.58 -16.79
N VAL A 81 -4.36 -1.83 -16.41
CA VAL A 81 -4.85 -2.86 -17.33
C VAL A 81 -6.21 -2.43 -17.90
N LEU A 82 -6.18 -1.74 -19.04
CA LEU A 82 -7.34 -1.26 -19.78
C LEU A 82 -7.31 -1.82 -21.20
N ALA A 83 -8.46 -1.80 -21.86
CA ALA A 83 -8.60 -2.31 -23.22
C ALA A 83 -7.65 -1.61 -24.22
N PHE A 84 -7.41 -0.31 -24.05
CA PHE A 84 -6.59 0.47 -24.98
C PHE A 84 -5.09 0.09 -24.94
N PRO A 85 -4.38 0.10 -23.79
CA PRO A 85 -3.00 -0.40 -23.71
C PRO A 85 -2.83 -1.83 -24.24
N TYR A 86 -3.82 -2.70 -24.00
CA TYR A 86 -3.83 -4.05 -24.55
C TYR A 86 -3.97 -4.06 -26.08
N TYR A 87 -4.88 -3.26 -26.62
CA TYR A 87 -5.13 -3.13 -28.06
C TYR A 87 -3.89 -2.67 -28.83
N ILE A 88 -3.15 -1.69 -28.30
CA ILE A 88 -1.92 -1.20 -28.93
C ILE A 88 -0.69 -2.08 -28.66
N ASN A 89 -0.86 -3.23 -28.00
CA ASN A 89 0.20 -4.18 -27.63
C ASN A 89 1.35 -3.53 -26.85
N LEU A 90 1.04 -2.53 -26.01
CA LEU A 90 2.01 -1.92 -25.11
C LEU A 90 2.15 -2.83 -23.88
N LYS A 91 3.00 -3.85 -23.99
CA LYS A 91 3.12 -4.93 -22.99
C LYS A 91 4.24 -4.72 -21.99
N ASP A 92 5.36 -4.16 -22.43
CA ASP A 92 6.53 -3.98 -21.57
C ASP A 92 6.29 -2.83 -20.59
N PHE A 93 6.51 -3.09 -19.29
CA PHE A 93 6.39 -2.12 -18.18
C PHE A 93 5.03 -1.41 -18.02
N SER A 94 4.01 -1.87 -18.76
CA SER A 94 2.72 -1.20 -18.93
C SER A 94 1.62 -1.72 -18.01
N TYR A 95 1.95 -2.64 -17.11
CA TYR A 95 0.98 -3.22 -16.17
C TYR A 95 1.54 -3.22 -14.77
N ALA A 96 2.22 -2.14 -14.37
CA ALA A 96 2.78 -2.05 -13.02
C ALA A 96 1.71 -1.63 -12.00
N ALA A 97 0.71 -0.84 -12.41
CA ALA A 97 -0.50 -0.54 -11.61
C ALA A 97 -1.60 -1.57 -11.85
N VAL A 98 -1.37 -2.77 -11.31
CA VAL A 98 -2.30 -3.91 -11.37
C VAL A 98 -3.03 -4.13 -10.05
N GLU A 99 -4.03 -5.00 -10.11
CA GLU A 99 -4.83 -5.45 -8.98
C GLU A 99 -5.72 -4.35 -8.37
N PHE A 100 -6.18 -4.59 -7.13
CA PHE A 100 -7.33 -3.88 -6.54
C PHE A 100 -6.96 -2.91 -5.41
N SER A 101 -5.69 -2.83 -5.02
CA SER A 101 -5.24 -1.89 -3.97
C SER A 101 -3.78 -1.49 -4.19
N VAL A 102 -3.37 -0.39 -3.55
CA VAL A 102 -1.98 0.11 -3.58
C VAL A 102 -0.99 -0.90 -2.99
N ALA A 103 -1.41 -1.70 -2.00
CA ALA A 103 -0.60 -2.77 -1.43
C ALA A 103 -0.32 -3.89 -2.44
N HIS A 104 -1.32 -4.29 -3.24
CA HIS A 104 -1.12 -5.26 -4.31
C HIS A 104 -0.18 -4.74 -5.39
N MET A 105 -0.36 -3.48 -5.82
CA MET A 105 0.54 -2.82 -6.77
C MET A 105 1.98 -2.82 -6.25
N SER A 106 2.18 -2.45 -4.98
CA SER A 106 3.50 -2.44 -4.33
C SER A 106 4.11 -3.84 -4.26
N TYR A 107 3.32 -4.86 -3.92
CA TYR A 107 3.75 -6.25 -3.92
C TYR A 107 4.21 -6.67 -5.32
N PHE A 108 3.39 -6.41 -6.34
CA PHE A 108 3.72 -6.78 -7.72
C PHE A 108 4.97 -6.05 -8.24
N LEU A 109 5.11 -4.76 -7.95
CA LEU A 109 6.32 -4.01 -8.27
C LEU A 109 7.55 -4.61 -7.59
N SER A 110 7.43 -5.00 -6.33
CA SER A 110 8.55 -5.62 -5.61
C SER A 110 8.99 -6.96 -6.23
N VAL A 111 8.03 -7.73 -6.77
CA VAL A 111 8.29 -8.96 -7.54
C VAL A 111 9.07 -8.63 -8.82
N LEU A 112 8.62 -7.62 -9.59
CA LEU A 112 9.27 -7.21 -10.84
C LEU A 112 10.70 -6.70 -10.62
N LEU A 113 10.96 -6.07 -9.47
CA LEU A 113 12.30 -5.63 -9.06
C LEU A 113 13.15 -6.76 -8.46
N ASN A 114 12.69 -8.01 -8.50
CA ASN A 114 13.38 -9.21 -7.99
C ASN A 114 13.74 -9.15 -6.49
N HIS A 115 12.90 -8.49 -5.68
CA HIS A 115 13.06 -8.57 -4.22
C HIS A 115 12.82 -10.01 -3.76
N LYS A 116 13.75 -10.53 -2.95
CA LYS A 116 13.70 -11.92 -2.45
C LYS A 116 12.84 -12.08 -1.19
N ASN A 117 12.65 -10.99 -0.46
CA ASN A 117 11.86 -10.94 0.76
C ASN A 117 10.96 -9.70 0.72
N ILE A 118 9.71 -9.87 1.14
CA ILE A 118 8.73 -8.78 1.28
C ILE A 118 8.30 -8.72 2.74
N ILE A 119 8.19 -7.53 3.32
CA ILE A 119 7.79 -7.32 4.71
C ILE A 119 6.61 -6.37 4.75
N PHE A 120 5.48 -6.84 5.27
CA PHE A 120 4.31 -6.00 5.51
C PHE A 120 4.40 -5.29 6.85
N ILE A 121 4.19 -3.97 6.83
CA ILE A 121 4.15 -3.10 8.00
C ILE A 121 2.95 -2.18 7.82
N GLY A 122 2.00 -2.23 8.75
CA GLY A 122 0.74 -1.47 8.66
C GLY A 122 -0.23 -2.01 7.61
N GLN A 123 -0.09 -3.28 7.23
CA GLN A 123 -1.07 -3.97 6.39
C GLN A 123 -2.14 -4.62 7.29
N ASP A 124 -2.91 -3.80 8.00
CA ASP A 124 -3.82 -4.27 9.06
C ASP A 124 -4.96 -5.13 8.50
N LEU A 125 -5.65 -4.65 7.46
CA LEU A 125 -6.87 -5.29 6.89
C LEU A 125 -7.92 -5.62 7.97
N ALA A 126 -7.93 -4.85 9.04
CA ALA A 126 -8.75 -5.03 10.22
C ALA A 126 -8.87 -3.67 10.95
N TYR A 127 -9.92 -3.54 11.75
CA TYR A 127 -10.11 -2.38 12.62
C TYR A 127 -9.22 -2.52 13.85
N ALA A 128 -8.72 -1.39 14.37
CA ALA A 128 -8.06 -1.34 15.66
C ALA A 128 -9.03 -1.70 16.80
N GLU A 129 -8.51 -2.04 17.99
CA GLU A 129 -9.35 -2.40 19.15
C GLU A 129 -10.35 -1.31 19.55
N ASN A 130 -9.98 -0.04 19.35
CA ASN A 130 -10.84 1.12 19.58
C ASN A 130 -11.88 1.37 18.45
N GLY A 131 -11.88 0.55 17.39
CA GLY A 131 -12.77 0.64 16.23
C GLY A 131 -12.29 1.58 15.13
N ASN A 132 -11.10 2.17 15.23
CA ASN A 132 -10.52 2.97 14.15
C ASN A 132 -10.23 2.10 12.92
N SER A 133 -10.45 2.69 11.75
CA SER A 133 -10.15 2.06 10.45
C SER A 133 -8.77 2.42 9.93
N HIS A 134 -8.19 3.52 10.42
CA HIS A 134 -6.92 4.07 10.01
C HIS A 134 -6.10 4.52 11.23
N PRO A 135 -4.77 4.73 11.09
CA PRO A 135 -3.95 5.33 12.14
C PRO A 135 -4.43 6.73 12.54
N ASP A 136 -4.13 7.13 13.78
CA ASP A 136 -4.52 8.44 14.32
C ASP A 136 -4.02 9.63 13.49
N ASP A 137 -2.88 9.46 12.82
CA ASP A 137 -2.24 10.47 11.98
C ASP A 137 -2.73 10.46 10.51
N TYR A 138 -3.77 9.68 10.19
CA TYR A 138 -4.34 9.66 8.85
C TYR A 138 -5.04 10.98 8.50
N GLN A 139 -4.71 11.54 7.34
CA GLN A 139 -5.15 12.87 6.90
C GLN A 139 -6.69 13.04 6.86
N ASN A 140 -7.44 11.96 6.60
CA ASN A 140 -8.90 12.00 6.48
C ASN A 140 -9.64 11.51 7.74
N SER A 141 -8.97 11.48 8.91
CA SER A 141 -9.42 10.94 10.20
C SER A 141 -9.31 9.43 10.36
N ALA A 142 -8.88 8.99 11.56
CA ALA A 142 -8.74 7.59 11.94
C ALA A 142 -10.03 6.75 11.79
N ASN A 143 -11.20 7.41 11.78
CA ASN A 143 -12.52 6.77 11.65
C ASN A 143 -13.14 6.85 10.25
N TYR A 144 -12.39 7.28 9.23
CA TYR A 144 -12.88 7.56 7.87
C TYR A 144 -13.80 6.46 7.30
N GLU A 145 -13.44 5.18 7.47
CA GLU A 145 -14.22 4.03 6.97
C GLU A 145 -14.83 3.17 8.09
N SER A 146 -14.76 3.61 9.36
CA SER A 146 -15.11 2.78 10.52
C SER A 146 -16.56 2.29 10.53
N GLN A 147 -17.48 3.01 9.88
CA GLN A 147 -18.91 2.66 9.81
C GLN A 147 -19.40 2.46 8.38
N MET A 148 -18.52 2.48 7.38
CA MET A 148 -18.89 2.43 5.97
C MET A 148 -19.40 1.04 5.55
N TYR A 149 -18.88 -0.01 6.19
CA TYR A 149 -19.18 -1.39 5.88
C TYR A 149 -19.66 -2.16 7.11
N LYS A 150 -20.40 -3.24 6.87
CA LYS A 150 -20.77 -4.17 7.95
C LYS A 150 -19.53 -4.84 8.51
N HIS A 151 -19.36 -4.79 9.83
CA HIS A 151 -18.28 -5.48 10.51
C HIS A 151 -18.52 -6.99 10.48
N ILE A 152 -17.49 -7.73 10.09
CA ILE A 152 -17.38 -9.18 10.18
C ILE A 152 -16.11 -9.54 10.96
N LEU A 153 -15.92 -10.82 11.25
CA LEU A 153 -14.74 -11.33 11.95
C LEU A 153 -13.83 -12.10 11.00
N THR A 154 -12.52 -12.02 11.26
CA THR A 154 -11.49 -12.81 10.61
C THR A 154 -10.45 -13.22 11.65
N GLU A 155 -9.65 -14.23 11.32
CA GLU A 155 -8.54 -14.63 12.16
C GLU A 155 -7.52 -13.49 12.28
N ALA A 156 -7.16 -13.17 13.51
CA ALA A 156 -6.16 -12.16 13.84
C ALA A 156 -4.75 -12.74 13.70
N TYR A 157 -3.76 -11.86 13.54
CA TYR A 157 -2.35 -12.20 13.61
C TYR A 157 -2.05 -13.19 14.75
N GLY A 158 -1.27 -14.23 14.47
CA GLY A 158 -0.90 -15.27 15.43
C GLY A 158 -1.92 -16.41 15.57
N GLY A 159 -3.08 -16.31 14.91
CA GLY A 159 -4.04 -17.41 14.74
C GLY A 159 -4.76 -17.89 16.01
N LYS A 160 -4.90 -17.02 17.01
CA LYS A 160 -5.49 -17.38 18.32
C LYS A 160 -6.74 -16.60 18.68
N LYS A 161 -7.04 -15.55 17.93
CA LYS A 161 -8.14 -14.62 18.20
C LYS A 161 -8.80 -14.25 16.88
N GLU A 162 -10.00 -13.69 16.99
CA GLU A 162 -10.66 -13.03 15.88
C GLU A 162 -10.54 -11.51 16.03
N ILE A 163 -10.51 -10.82 14.90
CA ILE A 163 -10.48 -9.37 14.81
C ILE A 163 -11.55 -8.87 13.84
N LYS A 164 -12.06 -7.67 14.08
CA LYS A 164 -13.08 -7.06 13.22
C LYS A 164 -12.45 -6.60 11.90
N THR A 165 -13.16 -6.85 10.81
CA THR A 165 -12.81 -6.42 9.45
C THR A 165 -14.09 -6.20 8.63
N HIS A 166 -13.98 -5.99 7.33
CA HIS A 166 -15.11 -5.94 6.40
C HIS A 166 -14.78 -6.64 5.07
N GLU A 167 -15.81 -6.84 4.24
CA GLU A 167 -15.74 -7.66 3.02
C GLU A 167 -14.67 -7.21 2.01
N VAL A 168 -14.43 -5.90 1.86
CA VAL A 168 -13.42 -5.37 0.93
C VAL A 168 -12.01 -5.68 1.42
N TRP A 169 -11.74 -5.56 2.73
CA TRP A 169 -10.45 -5.95 3.30
C TRP A 169 -10.22 -7.46 3.24
N ILE A 170 -11.26 -8.29 3.40
CA ILE A 170 -11.16 -9.73 3.15
C ILE A 170 -10.82 -10.01 1.69
N PHE A 171 -11.46 -9.32 0.75
CA PHE A 171 -11.14 -9.44 -0.66
C PHE A 171 -9.68 -9.06 -0.94
N PHE A 172 -9.18 -7.95 -0.37
CA PHE A 172 -7.78 -7.57 -0.50
C PHE A 172 -6.83 -8.59 0.13
N LYS A 173 -7.15 -9.10 1.32
CA LYS A 173 -6.39 -10.18 1.96
C LYS A 173 -6.25 -11.39 1.03
N GLN A 174 -7.35 -11.85 0.45
CA GLN A 174 -7.36 -13.04 -0.43
C GLN A 174 -6.54 -12.84 -1.70
N ILE A 175 -6.53 -11.63 -2.27
CA ILE A 175 -5.66 -11.32 -3.42
C ILE A 175 -4.19 -11.34 -3.01
N LEU A 176 -3.81 -10.76 -1.86
CA LEU A 176 -2.43 -10.86 -1.35
C LEU A 176 -2.01 -12.32 -1.14
N GLU A 177 -2.87 -13.14 -0.54
CA GLU A 177 -2.61 -14.58 -0.33
C GLU A 177 -2.39 -15.32 -1.66
N ALA A 178 -3.22 -15.04 -2.66
CA ALA A 178 -3.07 -15.58 -4.01
C ALA A 178 -1.76 -15.12 -4.68
N MET A 179 -1.36 -13.86 -4.50
CA MET A 179 -0.10 -13.32 -5.02
C MET A 179 1.12 -13.99 -4.36
N ILE A 180 1.09 -14.20 -3.04
CA ILE A 180 2.17 -14.88 -2.31
C ILE A 180 2.37 -16.29 -2.87
N ILE A 181 1.28 -17.05 -3.07
CA ILE A 181 1.32 -18.38 -3.67
C ILE A 181 1.85 -18.32 -5.10
N LYS A 182 1.33 -17.41 -5.92
CA LYS A 182 1.68 -17.30 -7.35
C LYS A 182 3.17 -16.99 -7.55
N TYR A 183 3.70 -16.01 -6.81
CA TYR A 183 5.05 -15.51 -7.03
C TYR A 183 6.12 -16.22 -6.19
N HIS A 184 5.73 -17.03 -5.21
CA HIS A 184 6.64 -17.82 -4.38
C HIS A 184 7.73 -16.98 -3.68
N ILE A 185 7.40 -15.74 -3.30
CA ILE A 185 8.33 -14.84 -2.58
C ILE A 185 8.12 -14.99 -1.08
N THR A 186 9.23 -15.10 -0.35
CA THR A 186 9.18 -15.14 1.11
C THR A 186 8.61 -13.84 1.64
N THR A 187 7.43 -13.91 2.24
CA THR A 187 6.68 -12.73 2.68
C THR A 187 6.51 -12.79 4.19
N TYR A 188 6.83 -11.71 4.88
CA TYR A 188 6.69 -11.56 6.33
C TYR A 188 5.53 -10.63 6.65
N ASN A 189 4.68 -11.03 7.59
CA ASN A 189 3.72 -10.12 8.20
C ASN A 189 4.29 -9.62 9.52
N CYS A 190 4.55 -8.31 9.61
CA CYS A 190 5.02 -7.63 10.81
C CYS A 190 3.99 -6.64 11.35
N THR A 191 2.70 -6.93 11.14
CA THR A 191 1.58 -6.10 11.60
C THR A 191 0.78 -6.88 12.64
N GLU A 192 1.24 -6.85 13.89
CA GLU A 192 0.70 -7.69 14.98
C GLU A 192 -0.74 -7.36 15.37
N GLY A 193 -1.21 -6.14 15.08
CA GLY A 193 -2.58 -5.70 15.31
C GLY A 193 -3.56 -6.03 14.18
N GLY A 194 -3.09 -6.64 13.09
CA GLY A 194 -3.88 -6.87 11.89
C GLY A 194 -4.54 -8.24 11.79
N ALA A 195 -5.22 -8.46 10.67
CA ALA A 195 -5.66 -9.77 10.22
C ALA A 195 -4.46 -10.67 9.91
N ARG A 196 -4.64 -11.97 10.18
CA ARG A 196 -3.74 -13.00 9.67
C ARG A 196 -3.80 -12.99 8.14
N ILE A 197 -2.65 -13.11 7.47
CA ILE A 197 -2.54 -13.23 6.00
C ILE A 197 -1.84 -14.56 5.71
N GLU A 198 -2.56 -15.51 5.12
CA GLU A 198 -2.05 -16.84 4.84
C GLU A 198 -0.89 -16.83 3.84
N GLY A 199 0.04 -17.77 4.02
CA GLY A 199 1.29 -17.83 3.26
C GLY A 199 2.37 -16.83 3.72
N THR A 200 2.07 -15.92 4.64
CA THR A 200 3.10 -15.09 5.28
C THR A 200 3.76 -15.79 6.47
N ILE A 201 4.98 -15.37 6.79
CA ILE A 201 5.67 -15.70 8.04
C ILE A 201 5.42 -14.55 9.01
N GLU A 202 4.65 -14.82 10.07
CA GLU A 202 4.38 -13.85 11.13
C GLU A 202 5.62 -13.65 12.01
N LYS A 203 6.15 -12.42 12.04
CA LYS A 203 7.24 -12.01 12.95
C LYS A 203 7.02 -10.59 13.44
N PRO A 204 7.38 -10.26 14.69
CA PRO A 204 7.43 -8.87 15.13
C PRO A 204 8.39 -8.03 14.28
N PHE A 205 8.09 -6.74 14.09
CA PHE A 205 8.98 -5.87 13.30
C PHE A 205 10.35 -5.64 13.97
N LEU A 206 10.39 -5.63 15.30
CA LEU A 206 11.63 -5.49 16.09
C LEU A 206 12.20 -6.87 16.39
N TRP A 207 12.83 -7.45 15.39
CA TRP A 207 13.65 -8.65 15.53
C TRP A 207 15.14 -8.28 15.56
#